data_AF-A0A6P0XJB4-F1
#
_entry.id   AF-A0A6P0XJB4-F1
#
_cell.length_a   1.000
_cell.length_b   1.000
_cell.length_c   1.000
_cell.angle_alpha   90.00
_cell.angle_beta   90.00
_cell.angle_gamma   90.00
#
_symmetry.space_group_name_H-M   'P 1'
#
loop_
_entity.id
_entity.type
_entity.pdbx_description
1 polymer ?
#
loop_
_entity_poly.entity_id
_entity_poly.type
_entity_poly.pdbx_seq_one_letter_code
_entity_poly.pdbx_strand_id
1 'polypeptide(L)'
;RENTELYLALNKGGVFKLFRDNKLIVSDTQFSVLIQDKNKVKNAVAHLVSSRYKIELGENEIIIQGSLGWAKQKQMTSFNLIVLRIVMFTLGRFFPNLIRKILQKILITGKKNAPFGFYRSLQWNNGNWVVYDQLTAKSWDSVIAGGIGCDQTSIYVVMSRTFQEGQLQRWFDLTPQIKQLEPKQNLTLERKL
;
A
#
# COMPACT_ATOMS: atom_id res chain seq x y z
N ARG A 1 -11.11 -17.14 13.10
CA ARG A 1 -10.91 -17.89 14.36
C ARG A 1 -11.73 -17.18 15.42
N GLU A 2 -12.43 -17.87 16.34
CA GLU A 2 -13.21 -17.20 17.41
C GLU A 2 -14.07 -16.01 16.92
N ASN A 3 -14.91 -16.23 15.89
CA ASN A 3 -15.74 -15.21 15.24
C ASN A 3 -14.99 -14.03 14.60
N THR A 4 -13.68 -14.13 14.39
CA THR A 4 -12.91 -13.17 13.61
C THR A 4 -12.76 -13.60 12.15
N GLU A 5 -12.89 -12.65 11.23
CA GLU A 5 -12.63 -12.80 9.81
C GLU A 5 -11.51 -11.84 9.39
N LEU A 6 -10.42 -12.39 8.85
CA LEU A 6 -9.28 -11.63 8.37
C LEU A 6 -9.21 -11.73 6.85
N TYR A 7 -9.43 -10.60 6.16
CA TYR A 7 -9.24 -10.47 4.72
C TYR A 7 -7.89 -9.82 4.47
N LEU A 8 -6.91 -10.60 4.02
CA LEU A 8 -5.51 -10.17 3.89
C LEU A 8 -5.03 -10.26 2.42
N ALA A 9 -4.49 -9.17 1.91
CA ALA A 9 -3.92 -9.10 0.56
C ALA A 9 -2.38 -9.28 0.61
N LEU A 10 -1.93 -10.52 0.57
CA LEU A 10 -0.51 -10.90 0.65
C LEU A 10 0.35 -10.22 -0.44
N ASN A 11 -0.19 -10.09 -1.66
CA ASN A 11 0.50 -9.47 -2.79
C ASN A 11 0.47 -7.93 -2.80
N LYS A 12 -0.11 -7.30 -1.77
CA LYS A 12 -0.19 -5.84 -1.58
C LYS A 12 0.38 -5.43 -0.22
N GLY A 13 1.53 -5.97 0.15
CA GLY A 13 2.23 -5.63 1.39
C GLY A 13 1.47 -5.99 2.66
N GLY A 14 0.46 -6.87 2.55
CA GLY A 14 -0.33 -7.30 3.70
C GLY A 14 -1.40 -6.31 4.15
N VAL A 15 -1.95 -5.50 3.23
CA VAL A 15 -3.19 -4.74 3.47
C VAL A 15 -4.27 -5.68 3.96
N PHE A 16 -5.03 -5.28 4.98
CA PHE A 16 -6.07 -6.16 5.52
C PHE A 16 -7.29 -5.43 6.05
N LYS A 17 -8.38 -6.19 6.19
CA LYS A 17 -9.53 -5.85 7.01
C LYS A 17 -9.76 -6.97 8.01
N LEU A 18 -9.96 -6.59 9.26
CA LEU A 18 -10.31 -7.51 10.33
C LEU A 18 -11.74 -7.22 10.78
N PHE A 19 -12.55 -8.26 10.82
CA PHE A 19 -13.89 -8.24 11.38
C PHE A 19 -13.93 -9.14 12.60
N ARG A 20 -14.73 -8.76 13.60
CA ARG A 20 -15.09 -9.59 14.75
C ARG A 20 -16.59 -9.43 14.98
N ASP A 21 -17.31 -10.55 15.08
CA ASP A 21 -18.76 -10.57 15.22
C ASP A 21 -19.47 -9.71 14.14
N ASN A 22 -19.05 -9.87 12.88
CA ASN A 22 -19.52 -9.14 11.70
C ASN A 22 -19.33 -7.62 11.74
N LYS A 23 -18.53 -7.09 12.67
CA LYS A 23 -18.19 -5.67 12.76
C LYS A 23 -16.75 -5.43 12.33
N LEU A 24 -16.53 -4.38 11.53
CA LEU A 24 -15.19 -3.97 11.14
C LEU A 24 -14.43 -3.44 12.36
N ILE A 25 -13.36 -4.13 12.73
CA ILE A 25 -12.46 -3.71 13.81
C ILE A 25 -11.41 -2.76 13.26
N VAL A 26 -10.74 -3.15 12.17
CA VAL A 26 -9.73 -2.31 11.53
C VAL A 26 -9.67 -2.56 10.03
N SER A 27 -9.45 -1.48 9.29
CA SER A 27 -9.01 -1.48 7.90
C SER A 27 -7.62 -0.86 7.85
N ASP A 28 -6.66 -1.55 7.22
CA ASP A 28 -5.25 -1.19 7.24
C ASP A 28 -4.68 -1.24 5.82
N THR A 29 -4.25 -0.08 5.31
CA THR A 29 -3.64 0.02 3.98
C THR A 29 -2.12 -0.04 3.97
N GLN A 30 -1.52 -0.52 5.05
CA GLN A 30 -0.08 -0.57 5.28
C GLN A 30 0.59 0.82 5.25
N PHE A 31 1.91 0.88 5.45
CA PHE A 31 2.67 2.13 5.47
C PHE A 31 2.53 2.99 4.20
N SER A 32 2.31 4.28 4.43
CA SER A 32 2.45 5.36 3.45
C SER A 32 3.38 6.43 4.02
N VAL A 33 4.32 6.90 3.20
CA VAL A 33 5.36 7.87 3.59
C VAL A 33 5.43 8.98 2.54
N LEU A 34 5.22 10.22 2.99
CA LEU A 34 5.40 11.42 2.18
C LEU A 34 6.82 11.93 2.32
N ILE A 35 7.47 12.17 1.18
CA ILE A 35 8.88 12.50 1.08
C ILE A 35 9.06 13.78 0.27
N GLN A 36 9.85 14.71 0.79
CA GLN A 36 10.33 15.87 0.07
C GLN A 36 11.48 15.46 -0.84
N ASP A 37 11.30 15.58 -2.16
CA ASP A 37 12.36 15.38 -3.15
C ASP A 37 12.52 16.66 -3.98
N LYS A 38 13.53 17.46 -3.63
CA LYS A 38 13.77 18.81 -4.17
C LYS A 38 12.52 19.70 -3.98
N ASN A 39 11.85 20.08 -5.06
CA ASN A 39 10.65 20.92 -5.06
C ASN A 39 9.35 20.12 -5.20
N LYS A 40 9.39 18.79 -5.05
CA LYS A 40 8.22 17.92 -5.24
C LYS A 40 8.02 17.00 -4.05
N VAL A 41 6.77 16.85 -3.63
CA VAL A 41 6.36 15.83 -2.67
C VAL A 41 6.07 14.54 -3.42
N LYS A 42 6.67 13.44 -2.96
CA LYS A 42 6.43 12.09 -3.48
C LYS A 42 5.83 11.22 -2.37
N ASN A 43 5.04 10.24 -2.78
CA ASN A 43 4.44 9.28 -1.85
C ASN A 43 4.99 7.87 -2.11
N ALA A 44 5.60 7.28 -1.10
CA ALA A 44 6.04 5.89 -1.08
C ALA A 44 5.01 5.06 -0.29
N VAL A 45 4.58 3.94 -0.85
CA VAL A 45 3.48 3.14 -0.30
C VAL A 45 3.76 1.65 -0.42
N ALA A 46 3.32 0.88 0.57
CA ALA A 46 3.51 -0.56 0.63
C ALA A 46 2.35 -1.37 0.03
N HIS A 47 1.18 -0.77 -0.18
CA HIS A 47 0.00 -1.44 -0.74
C HIS A 47 -0.03 -1.55 -2.26
N LEU A 48 1.14 -1.55 -2.90
CA LEU A 48 1.25 -1.73 -4.34
C LEU A 48 1.35 -3.21 -4.67
N VAL A 49 0.69 -3.63 -5.74
CA VAL A 49 0.80 -5.02 -6.19
C VAL A 49 2.24 -5.30 -6.62
N SER A 50 2.87 -6.28 -6.00
CA SER A 50 4.24 -6.68 -6.30
C SER A 50 4.41 -8.18 -6.15
N SER A 51 5.03 -8.82 -7.14
CA SER A 51 5.48 -10.22 -7.05
C SER A 51 6.79 -10.37 -6.28
N ARG A 52 7.40 -9.26 -5.83
CA ARG A 52 8.70 -9.24 -5.14
C ARG A 52 8.57 -9.28 -3.62
N TYR A 53 7.35 -9.42 -3.09
CA TYR A 53 7.16 -9.59 -1.66
C TYR A 53 7.52 -11.00 -1.24
N LYS A 54 8.31 -11.10 -0.16
CA LYS A 54 8.58 -12.36 0.49
C LYS A 54 7.42 -12.63 1.45
N ILE A 55 6.79 -13.79 1.30
CA ILE A 55 5.63 -14.19 2.08
C ILE A 55 5.95 -15.53 2.72
N GLU A 56 5.78 -15.62 4.03
CA GLU A 56 5.92 -16.87 4.79
C GLU A 56 4.59 -17.09 5.53
N LEU A 57 4.02 -18.28 5.35
CA LEU A 57 2.76 -18.69 5.97
C LEU A 57 3.05 -19.82 6.95
N GLY A 58 2.91 -19.53 8.24
CA GLY A 58 2.93 -20.51 9.31
C GLY A 58 1.52 -20.77 9.85
N GLU A 59 1.42 -21.68 10.81
CA GLU A 59 0.12 -22.03 11.42
C GLU A 59 -0.49 -20.88 12.24
N ASN A 60 0.35 -20.11 12.94
CA ASN A 60 -0.07 -19.01 13.81
C ASN A 60 0.53 -17.67 13.42
N GLU A 61 1.33 -17.61 12.36
CA GLU A 61 2.05 -16.43 11.95
C GLU A 61 2.02 -16.26 10.42
N ILE A 62 1.79 -15.03 9.97
CA ILE A 62 1.90 -14.64 8.56
C ILE A 62 2.91 -13.51 8.46
N ILE A 63 4.01 -13.75 7.75
CA ILE A 63 5.08 -12.77 7.56
C ILE A 63 5.05 -12.25 6.12
N ILE A 64 5.13 -10.94 5.96
CA ILE A 64 5.14 -10.26 4.66
C ILE A 64 6.23 -9.20 4.69
N GLN A 65 7.17 -9.30 3.75
CA GLN A 65 8.32 -8.40 3.68
C GLN A 65 8.50 -7.86 2.27
N GLY A 66 9.00 -6.65 2.17
CA GLY A 66 9.23 -6.03 0.87
C GLY A 66 9.80 -4.63 0.94
N SER A 67 9.62 -3.91 -0.16
CA SER A 67 9.90 -2.48 -0.23
C SER A 67 8.63 -1.72 -0.58
N LEU A 68 8.56 -0.47 -0.11
CA LEU A 68 7.56 0.47 -0.59
C LEU A 68 7.84 0.76 -2.08
N GLY A 69 6.81 1.10 -2.83
CA GLY A 69 6.93 1.59 -4.19
C GLY A 69 6.41 3.02 -4.32
N TRP A 70 6.89 3.74 -5.32
CA TRP A 70 6.40 5.09 -5.59
C TRP A 70 4.97 5.07 -6.13
N ALA A 71 4.05 5.73 -5.43
CA ALA A 71 2.71 6.01 -5.93
C ALA A 71 2.80 7.04 -7.07
N LYS A 72 2.34 6.66 -8.27
CA LYS A 72 2.25 7.58 -9.42
C LYS A 72 0.95 8.38 -9.29
N GLN A 73 1.07 9.70 -9.17
CA GLN A 73 -0.07 10.64 -9.24
C GLN A 73 -0.21 11.25 -10.64
N LYS A 74 0.01 10.47 -11.72
CA LYS A 74 -0.08 10.99 -13.08
C LYS A 74 -1.56 11.08 -13.47
N GLN A 75 -2.08 12.31 -13.55
CA GLN A 75 -3.41 12.58 -14.08
C GLN A 75 -3.42 12.39 -15.60
N MET A 76 -4.57 11.96 -16.14
CA MET A 76 -4.81 11.91 -17.58
C MET A 76 -5.13 13.32 -18.08
N THR A 77 -4.19 13.94 -18.77
CA THR A 77 -4.44 15.21 -19.46
C THR A 77 -5.27 14.97 -20.72
N SER A 78 -5.94 16.02 -21.23
CA SER A 78 -6.70 15.95 -22.48
C SER A 78 -5.84 15.43 -23.64
N PHE A 79 -4.58 15.85 -23.70
CA PHE A 79 -3.61 15.35 -24.69
C PHE A 79 -3.37 13.84 -24.54
N ASN A 80 -3.13 13.32 -23.33
CA ASN A 80 -2.95 11.89 -23.11
C ASN A 80 -4.18 11.09 -23.53
N LEU A 81 -5.39 11.64 -23.36
CA LEU A 81 -6.64 11.01 -23.78
C LEU A 81 -6.80 10.98 -25.30
N ILE A 82 -6.44 12.06 -26.00
CA ILE A 82 -6.46 12.10 -27.48
C ILE A 82 -5.49 11.07 -28.05
N VAL A 83 -4.26 11.02 -27.54
CA VAL A 83 -3.26 10.04 -27.98
C VAL A 83 -3.75 8.61 -27.72
N LEU A 84 -4.29 8.35 -26.52
CA LEU A 84 -4.85 7.04 -26.21
C LEU A 84 -5.98 6.66 -27.18
N ARG A 85 -6.87 7.60 -27.54
CA ARG A 85 -7.95 7.35 -28.52
C ARG A 85 -7.40 7.02 -29.90
N ILE A 86 -6.39 7.75 -30.39
CA ILE A 86 -5.75 7.47 -31.68
C ILE A 86 -5.13 6.07 -31.69
N VAL A 87 -4.42 5.70 -30.61
CA VAL A 87 -3.84 4.35 -30.47
C VAL A 87 -4.93 3.29 -30.45
N MET A 88 -6.05 3.53 -29.75
CA MET A 88 -7.17 2.58 -29.69
C MET A 88 -7.87 2.41 -31.05
N PHE A 89 -8.02 3.48 -31.84
CA PHE A 89 -8.63 3.40 -33.17
C PHE A 89 -7.73 2.77 -34.24
N THR A 90 -6.41 2.78 -34.02
CA THR A 90 -5.42 2.21 -34.95
C THR A 90 -5.00 0.80 -34.52
N LEU A 91 -4.02 0.70 -33.61
CA LEU A 91 -3.43 -0.55 -33.15
C LEU A 91 -4.32 -1.30 -32.16
N GLY A 92 -5.01 -0.57 -31.29
CA GLY A 92 -5.86 -1.15 -30.25
C GLY A 92 -7.07 -1.90 -30.82
N ARG A 93 -7.52 -1.55 -32.03
CA ARG A 93 -8.58 -2.26 -32.76
C ARG A 93 -8.19 -3.72 -33.05
N PHE A 94 -6.94 -3.96 -33.42
CA PHE A 94 -6.46 -5.29 -33.79
C PHE A 94 -5.83 -6.05 -32.62
N PHE A 95 -5.24 -5.33 -31.65
CA PHE A 95 -4.55 -5.94 -30.51
C PHE A 95 -4.97 -5.34 -29.14
N PRO A 96 -6.27 -5.41 -28.79
CA PRO A 96 -6.77 -4.77 -27.57
C PRO A 96 -6.12 -5.33 -26.29
N ASN A 97 -5.85 -6.63 -26.27
CA ASN A 97 -5.20 -7.29 -25.14
C ASN A 97 -3.74 -6.87 -24.95
N LEU A 98 -3.03 -6.53 -26.03
CA LEU A 98 -1.66 -6.03 -25.96
C LEU A 98 -1.63 -4.63 -25.34
N ILE A 99 -2.49 -3.73 -25.82
CA ILE A 99 -2.62 -2.38 -25.27
C ILE A 99 -2.99 -2.45 -23.78
N ARG A 100 -3.95 -3.31 -23.41
CA ARG A 100 -4.32 -3.55 -22.01
C ARG A 100 -3.11 -3.97 -21.17
N LYS A 101 -2.34 -4.97 -21.60
CA LYS A 101 -1.15 -5.44 -20.89
C LYS A 101 -0.10 -4.33 -20.73
N ILE A 102 0.13 -3.53 -21.77
CA ILE A 102 1.08 -2.41 -21.73
C ILE A 102 0.62 -1.34 -20.71
N LEU A 103 -0.64 -0.90 -20.79
CA LEU A 103 -1.18 0.09 -19.87
C LEU A 103 -1.17 -0.41 -18.42
N GLN A 104 -1.56 -1.66 -18.18
CA GLN A 104 -1.48 -2.28 -16.85
C GLN A 104 -0.04 -2.32 -16.34
N LYS A 105 0.94 -2.65 -17.19
CA LYS A 105 2.35 -2.61 -16.82
C LYS A 105 2.81 -1.20 -16.46
N ILE A 106 2.43 -0.19 -17.23
CA ILE A 106 2.84 1.20 -17.00
C ILE A 106 2.18 1.79 -15.74
N LEU A 107 0.90 1.50 -15.52
CA LEU A 107 0.08 2.16 -14.49
C LEU A 107 0.04 1.37 -13.17
N ILE A 108 0.13 0.04 -13.22
CA ILE A 108 -0.11 -0.85 -12.08
C ILE A 108 1.18 -1.55 -11.62
N THR A 109 1.78 -2.40 -12.45
CA THR A 109 2.82 -3.36 -11.98
C THR A 109 4.27 -2.92 -12.17
N GLY A 110 4.59 -2.02 -13.11
CA GLY A 110 5.95 -1.55 -13.43
C GLY A 110 6.45 -0.41 -12.54
N LYS A 111 6.15 -0.45 -11.25
CA LYS A 111 6.50 0.63 -10.31
C LYS A 111 7.93 0.47 -9.77
N LYS A 112 8.62 1.60 -9.62
CA LYS A 112 9.97 1.66 -9.03
C LYS A 112 9.87 1.57 -7.51
N ASN A 113 10.82 0.88 -6.90
CA ASN A 113 10.91 0.79 -5.44
C ASN A 113 11.34 2.16 -4.88
N ALA A 114 10.74 2.52 -3.75
CA ALA A 114 11.20 3.60 -2.89
C ALA A 114 12.28 3.08 -1.95
N PRO A 115 13.14 3.96 -1.38
CA PRO A 115 14.25 3.56 -0.51
C PRO A 115 13.79 3.20 0.92
N PHE A 116 12.64 2.51 1.04
CA PHE A 116 12.05 2.08 2.29
C PHE A 116 11.71 0.60 2.22
N GLY A 117 12.21 -0.17 3.18
CA GLY A 117 11.84 -1.56 3.39
C GLY A 117 10.71 -1.67 4.42
N PHE A 118 9.92 -2.72 4.34
CA PHE A 118 8.96 -3.04 5.39
C PHE A 118 9.01 -4.53 5.75
N TYR A 119 8.65 -4.80 6.98
CA TYR A 119 8.37 -6.12 7.53
C TYR A 119 7.03 -6.04 8.27
N ARG A 120 6.15 -7.00 8.02
CA ARG A 120 4.89 -7.19 8.75
C ARG A 120 4.82 -8.63 9.21
N SER A 121 4.49 -8.84 10.48
CA SER A 121 4.06 -10.12 11.02
C SER A 121 2.66 -9.98 11.61
N LEU A 122 1.76 -10.88 11.23
CA LEU A 122 0.45 -11.05 11.86
C LEU A 122 0.48 -12.37 12.64
N GLN A 123 0.36 -12.28 13.96
CA GLN A 123 0.39 -13.44 14.86
C GLN A 123 -0.97 -13.62 15.53
N TRP A 124 -1.44 -14.85 15.61
CA TRP A 124 -2.63 -15.20 16.39
C TRP A 124 -2.21 -15.63 17.79
N ASN A 125 -2.50 -14.80 18.79
CA ASN A 125 -2.13 -15.05 20.19
C ASN A 125 -3.37 -14.93 21.08
N ASN A 126 -3.75 -16.02 21.76
CA ASN A 126 -4.81 -16.03 22.79
C ASN A 126 -6.10 -15.29 22.38
N GLY A 127 -6.66 -15.64 21.22
CA GLY A 127 -7.92 -15.07 20.72
C GLY A 127 -7.82 -13.72 20.01
N ASN A 128 -6.62 -13.13 19.92
CA ASN A 128 -6.41 -11.82 19.33
C ASN A 128 -5.35 -11.84 18.23
N TRP A 129 -5.49 -10.94 17.26
CA TRP A 129 -4.46 -10.70 16.27
C TRP A 129 -3.46 -9.69 16.82
N VAL A 130 -2.18 -10.03 16.77
CA VAL A 130 -1.09 -9.10 17.04
C VAL A 130 -0.39 -8.80 15.73
N VAL A 131 -0.37 -7.53 15.35
CA VAL A 131 0.29 -7.05 14.15
C VAL A 131 1.55 -6.31 14.55
N TYR A 132 2.70 -6.88 14.20
CA TYR A 132 3.99 -6.23 14.31
C TYR A 132 4.41 -5.71 12.95
N ASP A 133 4.68 -4.42 12.89
CA ASP A 133 5.13 -3.73 11.69
C ASP A 133 6.47 -3.05 11.94
N GLN A 134 7.32 -3.09 10.93
CA GLN A 134 8.61 -2.41 10.92
C GLN A 134 8.82 -1.74 9.58
N LEU A 135 9.26 -0.48 9.62
CA LEU A 135 9.64 0.30 8.45
C LEU A 135 11.12 0.67 8.56
N THR A 136 11.88 0.40 7.51
CA THR A 136 13.34 0.59 7.48
C THR A 136 13.71 1.59 6.40
N ALA A 137 14.67 2.47 6.68
CA ALA A 137 15.16 3.48 5.76
C ALA A 137 16.65 3.76 6.00
N LYS A 138 17.37 4.26 4.99
CA LYS A 138 18.75 4.72 5.18
C LYS A 138 18.83 6.08 5.90
N SER A 139 17.84 6.93 5.68
CA SER A 139 17.69 8.26 6.28
C SER A 139 16.20 8.61 6.34
N TRP A 140 15.83 9.41 7.34
CA TRP A 140 14.47 9.91 7.57
C TRP A 140 14.33 11.41 7.28
N ASP A 141 15.43 12.11 6.98
CA ASP A 141 15.49 13.59 6.89
C ASP A 141 14.49 14.17 5.87
N SER A 142 14.31 13.45 4.76
CA SER A 142 13.40 13.84 3.68
C SER A 142 11.93 13.49 3.96
N VAL A 143 11.63 12.75 5.02
CA VAL A 143 10.25 12.34 5.33
C VAL A 143 9.49 13.49 5.97
N ILE A 144 8.38 13.87 5.34
CA ILE A 144 7.50 14.94 5.79
C ILE A 144 6.48 14.37 6.78
N ALA A 145 5.84 13.27 6.40
CA ALA A 145 4.78 12.62 7.14
C ALA A 145 4.76 11.12 6.83
N GLY A 146 4.22 10.33 7.75
CA GLY A 146 4.03 8.90 7.51
C GLY A 146 2.95 8.34 8.41
N GLY A 147 2.33 7.26 7.96
CA GLY A 147 1.25 6.63 8.71
C GLY A 147 0.65 5.44 7.99
N ILE A 148 -0.42 4.92 8.58
CA ILE A 148 -1.21 3.84 8.03
C ILE A 148 -2.66 4.32 7.89
N GLY A 149 -3.14 4.34 6.65
CA GLY A 149 -4.51 4.72 6.33
C GLY A 149 -5.50 3.55 6.46
N CYS A 150 -6.78 3.89 6.46
CA CYS A 150 -7.87 2.92 6.51
C CYS A 150 -8.36 2.49 5.11
N ASP A 151 -8.31 3.38 4.12
CA ASP A 151 -8.75 3.10 2.75
C ASP A 151 -7.95 3.89 1.70
N GLN A 152 -6.65 4.07 1.94
CA GLN A 152 -5.78 4.77 0.99
C GLN A 152 -5.63 4.00 -0.33
N THR A 153 -5.81 4.71 -1.44
CA THR A 153 -5.75 4.15 -2.79
C THR A 153 -4.66 4.88 -3.60
N SER A 154 -3.66 4.11 -4.03
CA SER A 154 -2.45 4.61 -4.74
C SER A 154 -2.34 4.06 -6.18
N ILE A 155 -3.46 3.56 -6.69
CA ILE A 155 -3.68 3.18 -8.09
C ILE A 155 -4.93 3.89 -8.58
N TYR A 156 -4.89 4.35 -9.82
CA TYR A 156 -6.02 5.02 -10.44
C TYR A 156 -7.07 3.99 -10.87
N VAL A 157 -8.28 4.09 -10.32
CA VAL A 157 -9.44 3.30 -10.75
C VAL A 157 -10.63 4.26 -10.87
N VAL A 158 -11.03 4.56 -12.11
CA VAL A 158 -11.95 5.66 -12.46
C VAL A 158 -13.36 5.49 -11.89
N MET A 159 -13.75 4.27 -11.51
CA MET A 159 -15.16 3.92 -11.29
C MET A 159 -15.39 2.97 -10.10
N SER A 160 -14.47 2.87 -9.13
CA SER A 160 -14.54 1.80 -8.10
C SER A 160 -14.51 2.28 -6.65
N ARG A 161 -14.88 3.52 -6.36
CA ARG A 161 -14.92 4.02 -4.98
C ARG A 161 -16.36 4.25 -4.55
N THR A 162 -17.01 3.18 -4.11
CA THR A 162 -18.22 3.30 -3.30
C THR A 162 -17.82 3.67 -1.87
N PHE A 163 -18.64 4.47 -1.21
CA PHE A 163 -18.44 4.77 0.21
C PHE A 163 -18.52 3.48 1.03
N GLN A 164 -17.65 3.36 2.03
CA GLN A 164 -17.68 2.30 3.04
C GLN A 164 -17.43 2.93 4.41
N GLU A 165 -18.17 2.53 5.44
CA GLU A 165 -18.03 3.11 6.78
C GLU A 165 -16.60 3.05 7.33
N GLY A 166 -15.84 2.01 6.97
CA GLY A 166 -14.43 1.88 7.33
C GLY A 166 -13.52 3.04 6.87
N GLN A 167 -13.95 3.81 5.87
CA GLN A 167 -13.25 5.02 5.40
C GLN A 167 -13.24 6.15 6.44
N LEU A 168 -14.12 6.09 7.43
CA LEU A 168 -14.19 7.06 8.53
C LEU A 168 -13.22 6.72 9.68
N GLN A 169 -12.58 5.54 9.66
CA GLN A 169 -11.57 5.20 10.65
C GLN A 169 -10.40 6.17 10.58
N ARG A 170 -9.86 6.55 11.75
CA ARG A 170 -8.72 7.46 11.83
C ARG A 170 -7.48 6.81 11.24
N TRP A 171 -6.65 7.62 10.60
CA TRP A 171 -5.32 7.21 10.22
C TRP A 171 -4.48 7.01 11.48
N PHE A 172 -3.63 5.98 11.46
CA PHE A 172 -2.54 5.87 12.41
C PHE A 172 -1.44 6.82 11.96
N ASP A 173 -1.43 8.03 12.50
CA ASP A 173 -0.36 8.99 12.27
C ASP A 173 0.90 8.54 12.99
N LEU A 174 1.96 8.30 12.21
CA LEU A 174 3.27 7.88 12.67
C LEU A 174 4.32 8.99 12.47
N THR A 175 3.88 10.17 12.04
CA THR A 175 4.75 11.31 11.76
C THR A 175 5.58 11.71 13.00
N PRO A 176 5.01 11.84 14.20
CA PRO A 176 5.78 12.19 15.39
C PRO A 176 6.89 11.18 15.68
N GLN A 177 6.60 9.89 15.57
CA GLN A 177 7.57 8.82 15.81
C GLN A 177 8.68 8.85 14.76
N ILE A 178 8.33 9.03 13.48
CA ILE A 178 9.30 9.10 12.38
C ILE A 178 10.25 10.29 12.56
N LYS A 179 9.74 11.44 13.02
CA LYS A 179 10.56 12.65 13.23
C LYS A 179 11.59 12.52 14.35
N GLN A 180 11.47 11.50 15.20
CA GLN A 180 12.40 11.21 16.29
C GLN A 180 13.42 10.13 15.92
N LEU A 181 13.38 9.57 14.70
CA LEU A 181 14.27 8.50 14.30
C LEU A 181 15.61 9.02 13.80
N GLU A 182 16.68 8.40 14.28
CA GLU A 182 18.02 8.57 13.75
C GLU A 182 18.19 7.85 12.40
N PRO A 183 19.15 8.24 11.56
CA PRO A 183 19.46 7.53 10.33
C PRO A 183 19.69 6.02 10.57
N LYS A 184 19.11 5.17 9.71
CA LYS A 184 19.11 3.69 9.82
C LYS A 184 18.39 3.11 11.04
N GLN A 185 17.86 3.93 11.94
CA GLN A 185 16.96 3.44 12.98
C GLN A 185 15.64 2.99 12.34
N ASN A 186 15.08 1.89 12.83
CA ASN A 186 13.83 1.36 12.31
C ASN A 186 12.65 1.95 13.07
N LEU A 187 11.58 2.27 12.36
CA LEU A 187 10.28 2.49 12.98
C LEU A 187 9.67 1.12 13.28
N THR A 188 9.26 0.88 14.51
CA THR A 188 8.56 -0.34 14.91
C THR A 188 7.19 0.02 15.49
N LEU A 189 6.20 -0.82 15.23
CA LEU A 189 4.82 -0.63 15.67
C LEU A 189 4.21 -2.00 15.99
N GLU A 190 3.72 -2.16 17.22
CA GLU A 190 2.94 -3.33 17.62
C GLU A 190 1.49 -2.90 17.88
N ARG A 191 0.53 -3.66 17.36
CA ARG A 191 -0.91 -3.42 17.54
C ARG A 191 -1.61 -4.72 17.91
N LYS A 192 -2.41 -4.70 18.98
CA LYS A 192 -3.27 -5.80 19.41
C LYS A 192 -4.70 -5.50 18.95
N LEU A 193 -5.34 -6.44 18.25
CA LEU A 193 -6.62 -6.29 17.56
C LEU A 193 -7.64 -7.37 17.98
#